data_AF-A0A661NUK2-F1
#
_entry.id   AF-A0A661NUK2-F1
#
_cell.length_a   1.000
_cell.length_b   1.000
_cell.length_c   1.000
_cell.angle_alpha   90.00
_cell.angle_beta   90.00
_cell.angle_gamma   90.00
#
_symmetry.space_group_name_H-M   'P 1'
#
loop_
_entity.id
_entity.type
_entity.pdbx_description
1 polymer ?
#
loop_
_entity_poly.entity_id
_entity_poly.type
_entity_poly.pdbx_seq_one_letter_code
_entity_poly.pdbx_strand_id
1 'polypeptide(L)'
;MTPSTMRKPRRGANSPQMMKGIGCASLAALSLALATEVQAAPQYVRLSFVDATQTTMTVTWHTTPNVAGEVRYGTSPGNLTMTETGIVNPGPGSMGDIHEVTLTGLQPDTVYYYQAGDTNDGYSPEYSFLTGPTPHEECGQFSFLFLADNRPDGTLGGGENYDQILQQTEAHNAAFLLNGGDLVIDGDQLDQWATYLGYSESSSASMPLMPCLGNHDDGPGEGDGANYNRLFALPRSTGTYGSNTEDYYYFVYGNAIFVSLSTDSYNEGSIPFQTQADWLDEVLTAHPQLWKIVFLHKPIYTSEVFFSISHEPNEAGQNAAFVSVFDAHHVDVVLTSHNHWYERYEPSACGTQNNPGSDQPCPVGGDPANGTLYFVSGGAGAFTIPAILNLFPPPGQVTCLDAHHYMLFDVQDTKLTIDTWGAFPQANQIIDTLTIEKPSTVNCETIGPGGAGGGGGSSSGVGGSTSGTGGTSTSGTGGSSTSSGIGANGTTPTGDSSETGGCGCQIQKPTQPAWLALAAAALGIGVWRRRRRPLG
;
A
#
# COMPACT_ATOMS: atom_id res chain seq x y z
N MET A 1 64.65 -19.28 54.10
CA MET A 1 65.30 -20.61 54.12
C MET A 1 64.39 -21.55 54.89
N THR A 2 63.80 -22.50 54.17
CA THR A 2 63.06 -23.69 54.67
C THR A 2 63.97 -24.58 55.54
N PRO A 3 63.51 -25.64 56.28
CA PRO A 3 62.32 -26.44 55.96
C PRO A 3 61.54 -27.14 57.11
N SER A 4 60.36 -27.66 56.71
CA SER A 4 59.85 -29.02 56.99
C SER A 4 59.50 -29.45 58.42
N THR A 5 58.21 -29.71 58.65
CA THR A 5 57.75 -30.67 59.66
C THR A 5 56.98 -31.84 59.05
N MET A 6 57.27 -33.00 59.63
CA MET A 6 56.94 -34.36 59.23
C MET A 6 55.79 -34.92 60.08
N ARG A 7 55.03 -35.84 59.46
CA ARG A 7 54.51 -37.12 60.01
C ARG A 7 53.44 -37.10 61.14
N LYS A 8 52.25 -37.69 60.93
CA LYS A 8 51.85 -39.14 60.97
C LYS A 8 51.39 -39.58 62.40
N PRO A 9 50.80 -40.77 62.63
CA PRO A 9 49.34 -40.97 62.72
C PRO A 9 48.85 -41.76 63.98
N ARG A 10 47.55 -42.12 63.95
CA ARG A 10 46.92 -43.41 64.38
C ARG A 10 46.29 -43.55 65.78
N ARG A 11 45.07 -44.13 65.68
CA ARG A 11 44.37 -45.15 66.50
C ARG A 11 43.49 -44.68 67.65
N GLY A 12 42.28 -45.27 67.69
CA GLY A 12 41.53 -45.47 68.91
C GLY A 12 40.02 -45.36 68.71
N ALA A 13 39.38 -46.45 68.30
CA ALA A 13 37.94 -46.58 68.27
C ALA A 13 37.36 -46.61 69.70
N ASN A 14 36.19 -45.99 69.88
CA ASN A 14 35.08 -46.47 70.72
C ASN A 14 33.87 -45.54 70.54
N SER A 15 32.78 -46.09 70.00
CA SER A 15 31.42 -45.54 70.13
C SER A 15 30.74 -46.30 71.29
N PRO A 16 29.73 -45.75 72.00
CA PRO A 16 28.40 -45.62 71.38
C PRO A 16 27.49 -44.46 71.90
N GLN A 17 26.37 -44.34 71.20
CA GLN A 17 25.07 -43.76 71.57
C GLN A 17 24.67 -42.36 71.06
N MET A 18 23.82 -42.45 70.04
CA MET A 18 22.56 -41.74 69.81
C MET A 18 22.57 -40.21 69.70
N MET A 19 22.41 -39.73 68.47
CA MET A 19 21.38 -38.73 68.18
C MET A 19 20.81 -38.90 66.77
N LYS A 20 19.49 -38.69 66.71
CA LYS A 20 18.61 -38.80 65.54
C LYS A 20 18.99 -37.75 64.49
N GLY A 21 19.03 -38.15 63.24
CA GLY A 21 19.11 -37.26 62.08
C GLY A 21 18.35 -37.90 60.93
N ILE A 22 17.10 -37.46 60.76
CA ILE A 22 16.20 -37.85 59.69
C ILE A 22 16.84 -37.44 58.36
N GLY A 23 17.17 -38.42 57.51
CA GLY A 23 17.55 -38.15 56.13
C GLY A 23 16.33 -37.64 55.38
N CYS A 24 16.34 -36.37 55.01
CA CYS A 24 15.49 -35.87 53.94
C CYS A 24 15.97 -36.49 52.63
N ALA A 25 15.29 -37.55 52.19
CA ALA A 25 15.33 -37.95 50.80
C ALA A 25 14.64 -36.84 50.00
N SER A 26 15.44 -36.01 49.32
CA SER A 26 14.95 -35.04 48.36
C SER A 26 14.29 -35.79 47.20
N LEU A 27 12.96 -35.90 47.24
CA LEU A 27 12.15 -36.23 46.08
C LEU A 27 12.26 -35.05 45.11
N ALA A 28 13.20 -35.12 44.18
CA ALA A 28 13.14 -34.32 42.97
C ALA A 28 11.97 -34.85 42.13
N ALA A 29 10.78 -34.29 42.36
CA ALA A 29 9.67 -34.45 41.43
C ALA A 29 10.04 -33.69 40.16
N LEU A 30 10.61 -34.41 39.19
CA LEU A 30 10.76 -33.92 37.84
C LEU A 30 9.36 -33.88 37.23
N SER A 31 8.66 -32.76 37.40
CA SER A 31 7.47 -32.46 36.62
C SER A 31 7.91 -32.28 35.18
N LEU A 32 7.83 -33.36 34.38
CA LEU A 32 7.70 -33.23 32.94
C LEU A 32 6.41 -32.46 32.70
N ALA A 33 6.51 -31.13 32.59
CA ALA A 33 5.52 -30.40 31.82
C ALA A 33 5.68 -30.93 30.40
N LEU A 34 4.75 -31.79 29.97
CA LEU A 34 4.46 -31.93 28.57
C LEU A 34 4.02 -30.53 28.14
N ALA A 35 4.94 -29.74 27.59
CA ALA A 35 4.56 -28.68 26.71
C ALA A 35 3.83 -29.39 25.57
N THR A 36 2.50 -29.43 25.63
CA THR A 36 1.73 -29.46 24.39
C THR A 36 2.24 -28.24 23.64
N GLU A 37 3.04 -28.46 22.59
CA GLU A 37 3.27 -27.42 21.60
C GLU A 37 1.88 -26.88 21.29
N VAL A 38 1.66 -25.61 21.64
CA VAL A 38 0.44 -24.92 21.21
C VAL A 38 0.61 -24.88 19.71
N GLN A 39 -0.07 -25.81 19.05
CA GLN A 39 -0.11 -25.93 17.60
C GLN A 39 -0.57 -24.58 17.08
N ALA A 40 0.32 -23.88 16.37
CA ALA A 40 0.11 -22.47 16.08
C ALA A 40 -0.97 -22.37 15.00
N ALA A 41 -2.13 -21.85 15.39
CA ALA A 41 -3.17 -21.46 14.46
C ALA A 41 -2.57 -20.51 13.39
N PRO A 42 -3.13 -20.50 12.16
CA PRO A 42 -2.75 -19.57 11.11
C PRO A 42 -2.60 -18.14 11.64
N GLN A 43 -1.49 -17.49 11.31
CA GLN A 43 -1.18 -16.12 11.71
C GLN A 43 -1.06 -15.22 10.49
N TYR A 44 -1.26 -13.92 10.68
CA TYR A 44 -1.04 -12.91 9.66
C TYR A 44 -1.90 -13.16 8.41
N VAL A 45 -3.14 -13.62 8.61
CA VAL A 45 -4.07 -13.87 7.51
C VAL A 45 -4.33 -12.55 6.78
N ARG A 46 -4.09 -12.53 5.48
CA ARG A 46 -4.27 -11.35 4.63
C ARG A 46 -4.81 -11.72 3.26
N LEU A 47 -5.54 -10.79 2.68
CA LEU A 47 -6.11 -10.88 1.34
C LEU A 47 -5.34 -9.99 0.38
N SER A 48 -5.26 -10.42 -0.88
CA SER A 48 -4.72 -9.61 -1.97
C SER A 48 -5.37 -9.96 -3.31
N PHE A 49 -5.24 -9.03 -4.25
CA PHE A 49 -5.62 -9.24 -5.65
C PHE A 49 -4.38 -9.62 -6.46
N VAL A 50 -4.12 -10.91 -6.64
CA VAL A 50 -3.05 -11.39 -7.56
C VAL A 50 -3.56 -11.49 -8.99
N ASP A 51 -4.80 -11.97 -9.15
CA ASP A 51 -5.48 -12.18 -10.42
C ASP A 51 -6.76 -11.30 -10.53
N ALA A 52 -7.63 -11.62 -11.49
CA ALA A 52 -8.87 -10.87 -11.75
C ALA A 52 -9.76 -10.72 -10.50
N THR A 53 -9.85 -9.49 -10.00
CA THR A 53 -10.55 -9.08 -8.74
C THR A 53 -11.97 -9.60 -8.57
N GLN A 54 -12.67 -9.92 -9.66
CA GLN A 54 -14.07 -10.37 -9.68
C GLN A 54 -14.26 -11.85 -9.45
N THR A 55 -13.28 -12.64 -9.88
CA THR A 55 -13.41 -14.10 -10.00
C THR A 55 -12.36 -14.83 -9.20
N THR A 56 -11.44 -14.07 -8.58
CA THR A 56 -10.36 -14.60 -7.76
C THR A 56 -10.17 -13.79 -6.50
N MET A 57 -9.64 -14.44 -5.46
CA MET A 57 -9.13 -13.80 -4.26
C MET A 57 -7.97 -14.63 -3.74
N THR A 58 -6.84 -14.00 -3.42
CA THR A 58 -5.68 -14.69 -2.85
C THR A 58 -5.68 -14.53 -1.34
N VAL A 59 -5.55 -15.64 -0.64
CA VAL A 59 -5.42 -15.69 0.82
C VAL A 59 -3.99 -16.10 1.15
N THR A 60 -3.31 -15.28 1.95
CA THR A 60 -1.95 -15.54 2.43
C THR A 60 -1.92 -15.61 3.95
N TRP A 61 -1.19 -16.59 4.51
CA TRP A 61 -1.00 -16.71 5.96
C TRP A 61 0.29 -17.44 6.30
N HIS A 62 0.65 -17.41 7.58
CA HIS A 62 1.86 -18.03 8.11
C HIS A 62 1.53 -19.17 9.07
N THR A 63 2.37 -20.20 9.07
CA THR A 63 2.36 -21.29 10.04
C THR A 63 3.76 -21.64 10.49
N THR A 64 3.90 -22.51 11.49
CA THR A 64 5.16 -23.22 11.72
C THR A 64 5.56 -24.04 10.47
N PRO A 65 6.85 -24.35 10.27
CA PRO A 65 7.32 -25.06 9.09
C PRO A 65 6.77 -26.49 8.91
N ASN A 66 6.62 -26.92 7.66
CA ASN A 66 6.13 -28.22 7.17
C ASN A 66 4.64 -28.49 7.43
N VAL A 67 3.82 -27.44 7.42
CA VAL A 67 2.37 -27.54 7.54
C VAL A 67 1.74 -27.47 6.15
N ALA A 68 0.75 -28.32 5.87
CA ALA A 68 -0.06 -28.19 4.66
C ALA A 68 -1.11 -27.09 4.86
N GLY A 69 -1.59 -26.47 3.77
CA GLY A 69 -2.56 -25.39 3.86
C GLY A 69 -3.68 -25.52 2.84
N GLU A 70 -4.90 -25.26 3.29
CA GLU A 70 -6.07 -25.09 2.46
C GLU A 70 -6.87 -23.87 2.90
N VAL A 71 -7.69 -23.36 1.98
CA VAL A 71 -8.74 -22.39 2.29
C VAL A 71 -10.07 -23.06 2.09
N ARG A 72 -10.91 -23.03 3.12
CA ARG A 72 -12.33 -23.40 3.02
C ARG A 72 -13.15 -22.15 2.86
N TYR A 73 -14.11 -22.17 1.95
CA TYR A 73 -14.92 -20.99 1.65
C TYR A 73 -16.35 -21.32 1.21
N GLY A 74 -17.23 -20.33 1.29
CA GLY A 74 -18.65 -20.45 0.96
C GLY A 74 -19.35 -19.09 0.95
N THR A 75 -20.56 -19.02 0.40
CA THR A 75 -21.36 -17.78 0.35
C THR A 75 -22.31 -17.64 1.55
N SER A 76 -22.13 -18.46 2.59
CA SER A 76 -22.96 -18.44 3.79
C SER A 76 -22.09 -18.63 5.03
N PRO A 77 -22.26 -17.80 6.08
CA PRO A 77 -21.47 -17.91 7.32
C PRO A 77 -21.62 -19.31 7.93
N GLY A 78 -20.52 -19.89 8.38
CA GLY A 78 -20.45 -21.23 8.98
C GLY A 78 -20.70 -22.40 8.03
N ASN A 79 -20.90 -22.16 6.72
CA ASN A 79 -21.15 -23.20 5.72
C ASN A 79 -20.14 -23.14 4.57
N LEU A 80 -18.90 -23.52 4.88
CA LEU A 80 -17.76 -23.47 3.97
C LEU A 80 -17.61 -24.80 3.22
N THR A 81 -18.40 -24.97 2.14
CA THR A 81 -18.50 -26.24 1.40
C THR A 81 -17.46 -26.42 0.31
N MET A 82 -16.74 -25.36 -0.04
CA MET A 82 -15.69 -25.38 -1.06
C MET A 82 -14.33 -25.33 -0.37
N THR A 83 -13.32 -25.91 -1.04
CA THR A 83 -11.94 -25.95 -0.55
C THR A 83 -11.01 -25.72 -1.73
N GLU A 84 -9.95 -24.95 -1.51
CA GLU A 84 -8.86 -24.74 -2.45
C GLU A 84 -7.52 -24.93 -1.75
N THR A 85 -6.52 -25.39 -2.49
CA THR A 85 -5.14 -25.54 -2.01
C THR A 85 -4.21 -24.69 -2.86
N GLY A 86 -3.04 -24.33 -2.34
CA GLY A 86 -2.12 -23.47 -3.06
C GLY A 86 -0.66 -23.81 -2.80
N ILE A 87 0.19 -22.79 -2.91
CA ILE A 87 1.63 -22.92 -2.79
C ILE A 87 2.02 -22.69 -1.33
N VAL A 88 2.98 -23.49 -0.86
CA VAL A 88 3.61 -23.29 0.44
C VAL A 88 5.10 -23.05 0.22
N ASN A 89 5.55 -21.86 0.59
CA ASN A 89 6.94 -21.44 0.47
C ASN A 89 7.55 -21.27 1.86
N PRO A 90 8.78 -21.71 2.10
CA PRO A 90 9.50 -21.33 3.30
C PRO A 90 9.62 -19.80 3.36
N GLY A 91 9.13 -19.18 4.44
CA GLY A 91 9.28 -17.75 4.67
C GLY A 91 10.72 -17.37 5.03
N PRO A 92 11.03 -16.06 5.05
CA PRO A 92 12.34 -15.60 5.48
C PRO A 92 12.54 -15.83 6.98
N GLY A 93 13.71 -16.38 7.36
CA GLY A 93 14.15 -16.54 8.75
C GLY A 93 13.10 -17.13 9.70
N SER A 94 12.63 -16.32 10.66
CA SER A 94 11.67 -16.71 11.69
C SER A 94 10.20 -16.59 11.28
N MET A 95 9.89 -16.22 10.03
CA MET A 95 8.51 -15.99 9.58
C MET A 95 7.70 -17.28 9.35
N GLY A 96 8.32 -18.46 9.46
CA GLY A 96 7.62 -19.73 9.26
C GLY A 96 7.32 -20.02 7.79
N ASP A 97 6.45 -20.98 7.52
CA ASP A 97 5.98 -21.26 6.16
C ASP A 97 4.88 -20.27 5.78
N ILE A 98 4.92 -19.82 4.53
CA ILE A 98 3.97 -18.88 3.94
C ILE A 98 3.12 -19.66 2.95
N HIS A 99 1.82 -19.63 3.18
CA HIS A 99 0.83 -20.27 2.33
C HIS A 99 0.19 -19.20 1.47
N GLU A 100 0.06 -19.47 0.18
CA GLU A 100 -0.62 -18.62 -0.78
C GLU A 100 -1.64 -19.46 -1.54
N VAL A 101 -2.92 -19.18 -1.33
CA VAL A 101 -4.03 -19.91 -1.96
C VAL A 101 -4.91 -18.93 -2.71
N THR A 102 -4.91 -19.04 -4.05
CA THR A 102 -5.81 -18.27 -4.91
C THR A 102 -7.11 -19.03 -5.11
N LEU A 103 -8.19 -18.51 -4.53
CA LEU A 103 -9.54 -18.94 -4.82
C LEU A 103 -9.90 -18.52 -6.25
N THR A 104 -10.48 -19.42 -7.04
CA THR A 104 -10.82 -19.16 -8.45
C THR A 104 -12.27 -19.51 -8.76
N GLY A 105 -12.80 -18.98 -9.87
CA GLY A 105 -14.19 -19.25 -10.29
C GLY A 105 -15.24 -18.61 -9.38
N LEU A 106 -14.86 -17.59 -8.60
CA LEU A 106 -15.76 -16.85 -7.75
C LEU A 106 -16.77 -16.07 -8.59
N GLN A 107 -17.96 -15.83 -8.03
CA GLN A 107 -18.95 -14.96 -8.65
C GLN A 107 -18.59 -13.51 -8.35
N PRO A 108 -18.65 -12.59 -9.35
CA PRO A 108 -18.48 -11.16 -9.11
C PRO A 108 -19.50 -10.62 -8.11
N ASP A 109 -19.19 -9.49 -7.47
CA ASP A 109 -20.08 -8.79 -6.52
C ASP A 109 -20.74 -9.72 -5.47
N THR A 110 -19.96 -10.66 -4.94
CA THR A 110 -20.44 -11.69 -4.02
C THR A 110 -19.59 -11.73 -2.77
N VAL A 111 -20.25 -11.74 -1.61
CA VAL A 111 -19.58 -11.96 -0.32
C VAL A 111 -19.27 -13.45 -0.15
N TYR A 112 -18.01 -13.74 0.12
CA TYR A 112 -17.54 -15.06 0.51
C TYR A 112 -17.03 -15.03 1.94
N TYR A 113 -17.39 -16.07 2.70
CA TYR A 113 -16.83 -16.38 4.01
C TYR A 113 -15.73 -17.40 3.81
N TYR A 114 -14.66 -17.33 4.60
CA TYR A 114 -13.54 -18.24 4.49
C TYR A 114 -12.81 -18.50 5.81
N GLN A 115 -12.09 -19.61 5.84
CA GLN A 115 -11.10 -19.95 6.86
C GLN A 115 -9.85 -20.48 6.16
N ALA A 116 -8.68 -20.05 6.62
CA ALA A 116 -7.38 -20.58 6.21
C ALA A 116 -6.86 -21.56 7.26
N GLY A 117 -6.09 -22.58 6.85
CA GLY A 117 -5.43 -23.51 7.77
C GLY A 117 -5.47 -24.95 7.28
N ASP A 118 -5.49 -25.90 8.23
CA ASP A 118 -5.58 -27.34 7.92
C ASP A 118 -6.33 -28.09 9.03
N THR A 119 -6.82 -29.28 8.67
CA THR A 119 -7.48 -30.23 9.58
C THR A 119 -6.65 -30.67 10.77
N ASN A 120 -5.32 -30.72 10.65
CA ASN A 120 -4.42 -31.15 11.72
C ASN A 120 -3.97 -29.99 12.60
N ASP A 121 -3.71 -28.83 12.00
CA ASP A 121 -3.15 -27.66 12.70
C ASP A 121 -4.20 -26.62 13.14
N GLY A 122 -5.43 -26.76 12.68
CA GLY A 122 -6.54 -25.85 12.97
C GLY A 122 -6.74 -24.80 11.88
N TYR A 123 -7.88 -24.11 11.99
CA TYR A 123 -8.28 -23.05 11.08
C TYR A 123 -8.25 -21.69 11.79
N SER A 124 -8.04 -20.64 11.01
CA SER A 124 -8.26 -19.25 11.41
C SER A 124 -9.70 -19.04 11.91
N PRO A 125 -10.00 -17.90 12.57
CA PRO A 125 -11.37 -17.40 12.61
C PRO A 125 -12.00 -17.35 11.22
N GLU A 126 -13.33 -17.41 11.17
CA GLU A 126 -14.06 -17.16 9.93
C GLU A 126 -14.01 -15.67 9.60
N TYR A 127 -13.49 -15.36 8.42
CA TYR A 127 -13.44 -14.01 7.86
C TYR A 127 -14.33 -13.93 6.62
N SER A 128 -14.48 -12.74 6.04
CA SER A 128 -15.24 -12.57 4.81
C SER A 128 -14.64 -11.50 3.91
N PHE A 129 -14.85 -11.63 2.61
CA PHE A 129 -14.46 -10.62 1.62
C PHE A 129 -15.53 -10.46 0.54
N LEU A 130 -15.46 -9.34 -0.18
CA LEU A 130 -16.30 -9.04 -1.34
C LEU A 130 -15.45 -9.12 -2.62
N THR A 131 -15.83 -9.96 -3.56
CA THR A 131 -15.22 -9.97 -4.90
C THR A 131 -15.55 -8.70 -5.66
N GLY A 132 -14.66 -8.28 -6.56
CA GLY A 132 -14.87 -7.12 -7.41
C GLY A 132 -16.16 -7.17 -8.24
N PRO A 133 -16.72 -6.01 -8.60
CA PRO A 133 -17.93 -5.92 -9.40
C PRO A 133 -17.64 -6.33 -10.85
N THR A 134 -18.66 -6.82 -11.54
CA THR A 134 -18.55 -7.11 -12.98
C THR A 134 -18.10 -5.84 -13.73
N PRO A 135 -17.05 -5.88 -14.58
CA PRO A 135 -16.57 -4.77 -15.36
C PRO A 135 -17.69 -4.36 -16.29
N HIS A 136 -18.29 -3.25 -15.93
CA HIS A 136 -18.96 -2.41 -16.89
C HIS A 136 -17.99 -1.29 -17.18
N GLU A 137 -17.71 -1.10 -18.45
CA GLU A 137 -16.76 -0.09 -18.93
C GLU A 137 -17.11 1.32 -18.37
N GLU A 138 -18.37 1.56 -17.97
CA GLU A 138 -18.89 2.89 -17.68
C GLU A 138 -19.82 3.04 -16.46
N CYS A 139 -19.87 2.09 -15.51
CA CYS A 139 -20.71 2.23 -14.29
C CYS A 139 -20.14 1.47 -13.07
N GLY A 140 -19.05 1.96 -12.46
CA GLY A 140 -18.44 1.36 -11.27
C GLY A 140 -18.81 2.12 -10.00
N GLN A 141 -19.35 1.41 -9.00
CA GLN A 141 -19.56 1.94 -7.64
C GLN A 141 -18.74 1.15 -6.65
N PHE A 142 -17.76 1.81 -6.04
CA PHE A 142 -16.92 1.21 -4.99
C PHE A 142 -16.14 2.30 -4.27
N SER A 143 -15.69 1.98 -3.06
CA SER A 143 -14.76 2.81 -2.34
C SER A 143 -13.47 2.06 -2.04
N PHE A 144 -12.36 2.80 -1.91
CA PHE A 144 -11.07 2.27 -1.49
C PHE A 144 -10.36 3.24 -0.56
N LEU A 145 -9.41 2.72 0.20
CA LEU A 145 -8.62 3.49 1.15
C LEU A 145 -7.19 3.67 0.65
N PHE A 146 -6.55 4.78 1.06
CA PHE A 146 -5.11 4.97 0.95
C PHE A 146 -4.53 5.44 2.28
N LEU A 147 -3.42 4.82 2.69
CA LEU A 147 -2.61 5.23 3.84
C LEU A 147 -1.14 4.82 3.61
N ALA A 148 -0.18 5.45 4.27
CA ALA A 148 1.25 5.17 4.09
C ALA A 148 2.10 5.65 5.27
N ASP A 149 3.35 5.18 5.36
CA ASP A 149 4.30 5.51 6.44
C ASP A 149 3.75 5.13 7.84
N ASN A 150 3.32 3.88 7.94
CA ASN A 150 2.63 3.32 9.10
C ASN A 150 3.60 3.05 10.25
N ARG A 151 4.66 2.28 9.93
CA ARG A 151 5.78 1.89 10.81
C ARG A 151 5.37 1.64 12.28
N PRO A 152 4.50 0.64 12.54
CA PRO A 152 3.96 0.39 13.88
C PRO A 152 5.04 -0.05 14.89
N ASP A 153 6.19 -0.49 14.41
CA ASP A 153 7.38 -0.91 15.15
C ASP A 153 8.21 0.27 15.71
N GLY A 154 7.83 1.52 15.42
CA GLY A 154 8.54 2.72 15.86
C GLY A 154 8.36 3.13 17.32
N THR A 155 9.38 3.81 17.85
CA THR A 155 9.24 4.66 19.04
C THR A 155 8.44 5.92 18.68
N LEU A 156 7.75 6.54 19.65
CA LEU A 156 6.88 7.73 19.49
C LEU A 156 5.42 7.46 19.08
N GLY A 157 4.90 6.25 19.33
CA GLY A 157 3.47 5.97 19.25
C GLY A 157 2.98 5.43 17.90
N GLY A 158 3.89 5.04 16.98
CA GLY A 158 3.56 4.52 15.65
C GLY A 158 2.52 3.39 15.68
N GLY A 159 2.71 2.37 16.54
CA GLY A 159 1.75 1.28 16.70
C GLY A 159 0.38 1.72 17.21
N GLU A 160 0.32 2.62 18.20
CA GLU A 160 -0.95 3.14 18.75
C GLU A 160 -1.70 4.00 17.71
N ASN A 161 -0.96 4.81 16.94
CA ASN A 161 -1.52 5.63 15.87
C ASN A 161 -2.05 4.76 14.73
N TYR A 162 -1.27 3.78 14.28
CA TYR A 162 -1.64 2.88 13.18
C TYR A 162 -2.86 2.03 13.55
N ASP A 163 -2.90 1.46 14.75
CA ASP A 163 -4.06 0.70 15.24
C ASP A 163 -5.34 1.56 15.26
N GLN A 164 -5.25 2.80 15.75
CA GLN A 164 -6.40 3.73 15.72
C GLN A 164 -6.84 4.09 14.31
N ILE A 165 -5.90 4.25 13.38
CA ILE A 165 -6.19 4.54 11.98
C ILE A 165 -6.87 3.34 11.32
N LEU A 166 -6.35 2.13 11.50
CA LEU A 166 -6.97 0.90 10.98
C LEU A 166 -8.39 0.71 11.50
N GLN A 167 -8.63 0.92 12.79
CA GLN A 167 -9.98 0.83 13.36
C GLN A 167 -10.94 1.87 12.74
N GLN A 168 -10.45 3.06 12.41
CA GLN A 168 -11.24 4.08 11.71
C GLN A 168 -11.49 3.70 10.25
N THR A 169 -10.51 3.11 9.57
CA THR A 169 -10.66 2.71 8.17
C THR A 169 -11.62 1.54 7.99
N GLU A 170 -11.60 0.56 8.91
CA GLU A 170 -12.52 -0.58 8.96
C GLU A 170 -14.00 -0.13 8.98
N ALA A 171 -14.30 1.03 9.58
CA ALA A 171 -15.66 1.57 9.64
C ALA A 171 -16.25 2.02 8.29
N HIS A 172 -15.40 2.24 7.27
CA HIS A 172 -15.84 2.66 5.94
C HIS A 172 -16.31 1.50 5.07
N ASN A 173 -16.01 0.26 5.44
CA ASN A 173 -16.34 -0.93 4.64
C ASN A 173 -15.89 -0.78 3.17
N ALA A 174 -14.67 -0.28 2.97
CA ALA A 174 -14.10 -0.09 1.65
C ALA A 174 -13.74 -1.44 0.99
N ALA A 175 -13.68 -1.46 -0.34
CA ALA A 175 -13.43 -2.69 -1.09
C ALA A 175 -12.00 -3.22 -0.93
N PHE A 176 -11.02 -2.32 -0.74
CA PHE A 176 -9.61 -2.64 -0.56
C PHE A 176 -8.85 -1.44 0.02
N LEU A 177 -7.63 -1.70 0.49
CA LEU A 177 -6.70 -0.71 1.02
C LEU A 177 -5.42 -0.69 0.17
N LEU A 178 -5.08 0.49 -0.35
CA LEU A 178 -3.78 0.78 -0.91
C LEU A 178 -2.83 1.25 0.19
N ASN A 179 -1.61 0.73 0.22
CA ASN A 179 -0.58 1.25 1.14
C ASN A 179 0.57 1.88 0.35
N GLY A 180 0.92 3.13 0.65
CA GLY A 180 1.99 3.88 -0.05
C GLY A 180 3.42 3.46 0.30
N GLY A 181 3.62 2.36 1.03
CA GLY A 181 4.93 1.86 1.40
C GLY A 181 5.41 2.41 2.75
N ASP A 182 6.62 2.01 3.12
CA ASP A 182 7.19 2.19 4.45
C ASP A 182 6.29 1.56 5.53
N LEU A 183 6.11 0.25 5.35
CA LEU A 183 5.34 -0.63 6.21
C LEU A 183 6.07 -0.88 7.53
N VAL A 184 7.41 -0.98 7.47
CA VAL A 184 8.31 -1.22 8.60
C VAL A 184 9.40 -0.14 8.67
N ILE A 185 10.25 -0.13 9.71
CA ILE A 185 11.41 0.80 9.80
C ILE A 185 12.66 0.25 9.10
N ASP A 186 12.82 -1.06 9.07
CA ASP A 186 13.99 -1.72 8.50
C ASP A 186 13.53 -3.07 7.96
N GLY A 187 13.45 -3.18 6.63
CA GLY A 187 12.96 -4.36 5.95
C GLY A 187 13.86 -5.59 6.10
N ASP A 188 15.07 -5.45 6.66
CA ASP A 188 15.90 -6.58 7.09
C ASP A 188 15.37 -7.25 8.36
N GLN A 189 14.63 -6.51 9.19
CA GLN A 189 14.20 -6.96 10.52
C GLN A 189 12.86 -7.69 10.47
N LEU A 190 12.93 -9.02 10.52
CA LEU A 190 11.75 -9.89 10.44
C LEU A 190 10.78 -9.73 11.62
N ASP A 191 11.24 -9.27 12.79
CA ASP A 191 10.37 -8.96 13.92
C ASP A 191 9.52 -7.70 13.69
N GLN A 192 10.02 -6.74 12.89
CA GLN A 192 9.22 -5.59 12.46
C GLN A 192 8.15 -6.00 11.44
N TRP A 193 8.50 -6.86 10.48
CA TRP A 193 7.51 -7.46 9.57
C TRP A 193 6.42 -8.24 10.31
N ALA A 194 6.80 -9.07 11.28
CA ALA A 194 5.85 -9.78 12.12
C ALA A 194 4.95 -8.83 12.92
N THR A 195 5.51 -7.72 13.42
CA THR A 195 4.75 -6.67 14.12
C THR A 195 3.74 -6.02 13.17
N TYR A 196 4.18 -5.54 12.01
CA TYR A 196 3.30 -4.92 11.00
C TYR A 196 2.16 -5.85 10.58
N LEU A 197 2.48 -7.10 10.23
CA LEU A 197 1.50 -8.09 9.82
C LEU A 197 0.51 -8.42 10.97
N GLY A 198 0.99 -8.46 12.21
CA GLY A 198 0.15 -8.65 13.39
C GLY A 198 -0.85 -7.52 13.63
N TYR A 199 -0.42 -6.26 13.48
CA TYR A 199 -1.34 -5.10 13.55
C TYR A 199 -2.33 -5.11 12.39
N SER A 200 -1.89 -5.52 11.20
CA SER A 200 -2.70 -5.43 9.98
C SER A 200 -3.69 -6.57 9.81
N GLU A 201 -3.55 -7.69 10.53
CA GLU A 201 -4.40 -8.89 10.34
C GLU A 201 -5.89 -8.61 10.55
N SER A 202 -6.28 -7.75 11.51
CA SER A 202 -7.70 -7.45 11.78
C SER A 202 -8.41 -6.89 10.54
N SER A 203 -7.69 -6.07 9.77
CA SER A 203 -8.19 -5.41 8.57
C SER A 203 -7.94 -6.28 7.33
N SER A 204 -6.69 -6.72 7.15
CA SER A 204 -6.26 -7.42 5.93
C SER A 204 -6.85 -8.81 5.75
N ALA A 205 -7.37 -9.44 6.81
CA ALA A 205 -8.13 -10.69 6.70
C ALA A 205 -9.53 -10.51 6.11
N SER A 206 -10.04 -9.27 5.97
CA SER A 206 -11.37 -9.02 5.37
C SER A 206 -11.33 -8.00 4.23
N MET A 207 -10.26 -7.21 4.14
CA MET A 207 -10.06 -6.21 3.11
C MET A 207 -8.72 -6.44 2.41
N PRO A 208 -8.70 -6.65 1.08
CA PRO A 208 -7.46 -6.81 0.33
C PRO A 208 -6.49 -5.65 0.57
N LEU A 209 -5.25 -6.00 0.88
CA LEU A 209 -4.15 -5.07 1.13
C LEU A 209 -3.21 -5.06 -0.08
N MET A 210 -3.09 -3.90 -0.73
CA MET A 210 -2.28 -3.69 -1.94
C MET A 210 -1.21 -2.63 -1.66
N PRO A 211 -0.03 -3.00 -1.13
CA PRO A 211 1.04 -2.06 -0.82
C PRO A 211 1.88 -1.73 -2.06
N CYS A 212 2.53 -0.57 -2.09
CA CYS A 212 3.74 -0.35 -2.90
C CYS A 212 4.96 -0.38 -1.99
N LEU A 213 6.13 -0.25 -2.60
CA LEU A 213 7.40 -0.34 -1.90
C LEU A 213 7.92 1.02 -1.47
N GLY A 214 8.30 1.14 -0.19
CA GLY A 214 9.04 2.29 0.32
C GLY A 214 10.53 2.00 0.58
N ASN A 215 11.27 3.05 0.93
CA ASN A 215 12.71 2.94 1.14
C ASN A 215 13.09 2.28 2.48
N HIS A 216 12.15 2.13 3.41
CA HIS A 216 12.35 1.39 4.67
C HIS A 216 11.96 -0.08 4.56
N ASP A 217 11.25 -0.47 3.51
CA ASP A 217 10.82 -1.85 3.31
C ASP A 217 11.98 -2.73 2.78
N ASP A 218 13.19 -2.17 2.67
CA ASP A 218 14.34 -2.82 2.07
C ASP A 218 14.88 -3.98 2.87
N GLY A 219 14.99 -5.13 2.20
CA GLY A 219 15.44 -6.37 2.80
C GLY A 219 16.80 -6.80 2.24
N PRO A 220 17.42 -7.85 2.79
CA PRO A 220 18.79 -8.21 2.42
C PRO A 220 18.84 -8.94 1.08
N GLY A 221 17.69 -9.11 0.42
CA GLY A 221 17.49 -9.89 -0.79
C GLY A 221 16.84 -9.05 -1.89
N GLU A 222 16.97 -9.56 -3.11
CA GLU A 222 16.53 -8.90 -4.33
C GLU A 222 15.48 -9.78 -5.05
N GLY A 223 14.52 -9.19 -5.76
CA GLY A 223 13.48 -9.81 -6.55
C GLY A 223 12.64 -10.70 -5.65
N ASP A 224 12.39 -11.94 -6.08
CA ASP A 224 11.70 -12.93 -5.25
C ASP A 224 12.46 -13.32 -3.98
N GLY A 225 13.71 -12.88 -3.81
CA GLY A 225 14.49 -13.05 -2.60
C GLY A 225 14.24 -11.96 -1.55
N ALA A 226 13.70 -10.79 -1.95
CA ALA A 226 13.41 -9.68 -1.06
C ALA A 226 12.31 -10.04 -0.05
N ASN A 227 12.42 -9.56 1.18
CA ASN A 227 11.44 -9.88 2.22
C ASN A 227 10.03 -9.43 1.80
N TYR A 228 9.87 -8.22 1.27
CA TYR A 228 8.60 -7.72 0.74
C TYR A 228 7.95 -8.69 -0.27
N ASN A 229 8.67 -9.07 -1.33
CA ASN A 229 8.16 -9.98 -2.38
C ASN A 229 7.96 -11.43 -1.89
N ARG A 230 8.51 -11.81 -0.74
CA ARG A 230 8.26 -13.11 -0.12
C ARG A 230 7.09 -13.08 0.86
N LEU A 231 6.78 -11.90 1.40
CA LEU A 231 5.74 -11.69 2.41
C LEU A 231 4.42 -11.25 1.79
N PHE A 232 4.40 -10.59 0.64
CA PHE A 232 3.15 -10.29 -0.04
C PHE A 232 2.94 -11.23 -1.22
N ALA A 233 1.68 -11.42 -1.59
CA ALA A 233 1.29 -12.07 -2.83
C ALA A 233 0.64 -10.99 -3.69
N LEU A 234 1.34 -10.48 -4.68
CA LEU A 234 0.89 -9.37 -5.54
C LEU A 234 0.95 -9.78 -7.01
N PRO A 235 0.25 -9.07 -7.91
CA PRO A 235 0.42 -9.33 -9.33
C PRO A 235 1.88 -9.11 -9.73
N ARG A 236 2.41 -9.97 -10.58
CA ARG A 236 3.75 -9.78 -11.13
C ARG A 236 3.67 -8.82 -12.29
N SER A 237 4.61 -7.88 -12.42
CA SER A 237 4.71 -7.07 -13.63
C SER A 237 5.19 -7.93 -14.80
N THR A 238 4.23 -8.30 -15.64
CA THR A 238 4.50 -9.02 -16.90
C THR A 238 4.43 -8.05 -18.07
N GLY A 239 4.78 -8.52 -19.27
CA GLY A 239 4.80 -7.68 -20.49
C GLY A 239 6.21 -7.46 -21.02
N THR A 240 6.35 -6.59 -22.03
CA THR A 240 7.64 -6.36 -22.70
C THR A 240 8.69 -5.76 -21.77
N TYR A 241 8.23 -4.89 -20.87
CA TYR A 241 9.05 -4.10 -19.96
C TYR A 241 8.88 -4.51 -18.49
N GLY A 242 8.07 -5.55 -18.21
CA GLY A 242 7.82 -6.02 -16.85
C GLY A 242 9.05 -6.66 -16.21
N SER A 243 9.21 -6.51 -14.90
CA SER A 243 10.32 -7.10 -14.15
C SER A 243 10.15 -8.60 -13.96
N ASN A 244 8.94 -9.10 -14.17
CA ASN A 244 8.47 -10.39 -13.71
C ASN A 244 8.70 -10.58 -12.21
N THR A 245 8.64 -9.52 -11.41
CA THR A 245 8.62 -9.50 -9.93
C THR A 245 7.38 -8.75 -9.45
N GLU A 246 7.22 -8.62 -8.13
CA GLU A 246 6.09 -7.96 -7.47
C GLU A 246 6.42 -6.52 -7.02
N ASP A 247 7.59 -6.01 -7.41
CA ASP A 247 8.09 -4.69 -7.02
C ASP A 247 7.17 -3.55 -7.52
N TYR A 248 6.54 -3.75 -8.67
CA TYR A 248 5.53 -2.86 -9.25
C TYR A 248 4.53 -3.72 -10.01
N TYR A 249 3.28 -3.27 -10.05
CA TYR A 249 2.16 -4.09 -10.52
C TYR A 249 0.93 -3.24 -10.80
N TYR A 250 -0.08 -3.83 -11.44
CA TYR A 250 -1.38 -3.21 -11.61
C TYR A 250 -2.49 -4.19 -11.31
N PHE A 251 -3.67 -3.65 -11.00
CA PHE A 251 -4.92 -4.41 -10.98
C PHE A 251 -6.08 -3.52 -11.44
N VAL A 252 -7.17 -4.16 -11.83
CA VAL A 252 -8.40 -3.47 -12.26
C VAL A 252 -9.51 -3.79 -11.28
N TYR A 253 -10.21 -2.76 -10.83
CA TYR A 253 -11.40 -2.88 -9.99
C TYR A 253 -12.50 -1.98 -10.55
N GLY A 254 -13.61 -2.60 -10.97
CA GLY A 254 -14.70 -1.87 -11.64
C GLY A 254 -14.22 -1.14 -12.90
N ASN A 255 -14.48 0.17 -12.96
CA ASN A 255 -14.12 1.05 -14.07
C ASN A 255 -12.78 1.79 -13.85
N ALA A 256 -11.95 1.32 -12.92
CA ALA A 256 -10.68 1.93 -12.56
C ALA A 256 -9.50 0.95 -12.70
N ILE A 257 -8.35 1.48 -13.12
CA ILE A 257 -7.06 0.82 -13.05
C ILE A 257 -6.22 1.46 -11.95
N PHE A 258 -5.55 0.60 -11.18
CA PHE A 258 -4.64 0.95 -10.11
C PHE A 258 -3.26 0.46 -10.48
N VAL A 259 -2.26 1.33 -10.42
CA VAL A 259 -0.88 0.98 -10.74
C VAL A 259 0.05 1.36 -9.59
N SER A 260 0.69 0.36 -9.01
CA SER A 260 1.80 0.52 -8.08
C SER A 260 3.09 0.68 -8.88
N LEU A 261 3.85 1.74 -8.65
CA LEU A 261 5.21 1.91 -9.17
C LEU A 261 6.22 1.89 -8.04
N SER A 262 7.44 1.48 -8.34
CA SER A 262 8.51 1.43 -7.34
C SER A 262 9.49 2.59 -7.53
N THR A 263 9.69 3.36 -6.45
CA THR A 263 10.75 4.39 -6.34
C THR A 263 12.01 3.88 -5.63
N ASP A 264 11.99 2.61 -5.28
CA ASP A 264 13.07 1.85 -4.68
C ASP A 264 13.28 0.57 -5.51
N SER A 265 14.40 -0.11 -5.35
CA SER A 265 14.65 -1.31 -6.15
C SER A 265 15.22 -2.42 -5.30
N TYR A 266 14.58 -3.58 -5.37
CA TYR A 266 15.14 -4.85 -4.98
C TYR A 266 15.57 -5.66 -6.19
N ASN A 267 15.99 -5.06 -7.30
CA ASN A 267 16.66 -5.86 -8.32
C ASN A 267 18.07 -5.31 -8.51
N GLU A 268 19.07 -6.20 -8.52
CA GLU A 268 20.51 -5.91 -8.59
C GLU A 268 20.81 -4.72 -9.54
N GLY A 269 20.83 -3.49 -9.02
CA GLY A 269 21.15 -2.27 -9.79
C GLY A 269 20.01 -1.60 -10.56
N SER A 270 18.78 -1.60 -10.03
CA SER A 270 17.65 -0.71 -10.36
C SER A 270 17.06 -0.87 -11.76
N ILE A 271 15.81 -1.36 -11.84
CA ILE A 271 15.01 -1.26 -13.05
C ILE A 271 14.90 0.23 -13.37
N PRO A 272 15.47 0.70 -14.50
CA PRO A 272 15.50 2.12 -14.79
C PRO A 272 14.08 2.67 -14.75
N PHE A 273 13.89 3.88 -14.20
CA PHE A 273 12.57 4.50 -14.21
C PHE A 273 11.99 4.60 -15.61
N GLN A 274 12.84 4.73 -16.64
CA GLN A 274 12.38 4.67 -18.04
C GLN A 274 11.79 3.30 -18.40
N THR A 275 12.35 2.18 -17.93
CA THR A 275 11.78 0.85 -18.16
C THR A 275 10.42 0.71 -17.47
N GLN A 276 10.30 1.19 -16.23
CA GLN A 276 9.01 1.22 -15.53
C GLN A 276 8.00 2.15 -16.23
N ALA A 277 8.46 3.27 -16.80
CA ALA A 277 7.62 4.19 -17.56
C ALA A 277 7.14 3.57 -18.88
N ASP A 278 8.01 2.86 -19.60
CA ASP A 278 7.63 2.11 -20.81
C ASP A 278 6.65 0.98 -20.49
N TRP A 279 6.82 0.32 -19.34
CA TRP A 279 5.85 -0.65 -18.83
C TRP A 279 4.51 -0.01 -18.49
N LEU A 280 4.51 1.14 -17.81
CA LEU A 280 3.30 1.89 -17.49
C LEU A 280 2.56 2.33 -18.75
N ASP A 281 3.28 2.80 -19.78
CA ASP A 281 2.71 3.15 -21.08
C ASP A 281 2.04 1.94 -21.75
N GLU A 282 2.69 0.77 -21.73
CA GLU A 282 2.12 -0.50 -22.21
C GLU A 282 0.83 -0.86 -21.46
N VAL A 283 0.86 -0.80 -20.13
CA VAL A 283 -0.28 -1.11 -19.25
C VAL A 283 -1.45 -0.16 -19.51
N LEU A 284 -1.23 1.16 -19.43
CA LEU A 284 -2.31 2.15 -19.58
C LEU A 284 -2.87 2.19 -21.01
N THR A 285 -2.07 1.85 -22.03
CA THR A 285 -2.54 1.67 -23.41
C THR A 285 -3.46 0.45 -23.53
N ALA A 286 -3.12 -0.67 -22.89
CA ALA A 286 -3.91 -1.90 -22.94
C ALA A 286 -5.16 -1.85 -22.06
N HIS A 287 -5.17 -0.96 -21.07
CA HIS A 287 -6.19 -0.85 -20.02
C HIS A 287 -6.75 0.60 -19.97
N PRO A 288 -7.66 0.96 -20.89
CA PRO A 288 -8.18 2.32 -21.03
C PRO A 288 -9.34 2.62 -20.06
N GLN A 289 -9.25 2.19 -18.80
CA GLN A 289 -10.25 2.44 -17.76
C GLN A 289 -10.51 3.94 -17.60
N LEU A 290 -11.73 4.26 -17.17
CA LEU A 290 -12.17 5.64 -16.95
C LEU A 290 -11.27 6.31 -15.91
N TRP A 291 -11.09 5.65 -14.77
CA TRP A 291 -10.25 6.16 -13.69
C TRP A 291 -8.87 5.51 -13.72
N LYS A 292 -7.82 6.34 -13.67
CA LYS A 292 -6.42 5.90 -13.64
C LYS A 292 -5.78 6.44 -12.37
N ILE A 293 -5.48 5.56 -11.44
CA ILE A 293 -4.90 5.90 -10.14
C ILE A 293 -3.54 5.24 -10.04
N VAL A 294 -2.50 6.05 -9.86
CA VAL A 294 -1.12 5.59 -9.70
C VAL A 294 -0.70 5.87 -8.26
N PHE A 295 0.00 4.93 -7.64
CA PHE A 295 0.60 5.12 -6.32
C PHE A 295 2.03 4.63 -6.29
N LEU A 296 2.88 5.36 -5.58
CA LEU A 296 4.32 5.14 -5.47
C LEU A 296 4.83 5.83 -4.21
N HIS A 297 5.93 5.38 -3.64
CA HIS A 297 6.35 5.88 -2.33
C HIS A 297 6.92 7.31 -2.37
N LYS A 298 8.01 7.55 -3.12
CA LYS A 298 8.68 8.87 -3.12
C LYS A 298 7.90 9.92 -3.92
N PRO A 299 7.67 11.13 -3.37
CA PRO A 299 6.92 12.19 -4.03
C PRO A 299 7.46 12.64 -5.38
N ILE A 300 6.55 12.79 -6.34
CA ILE A 300 6.79 13.55 -7.58
C ILE A 300 6.98 15.03 -7.24
N TYR A 301 6.07 15.56 -6.43
CA TYR A 301 6.09 16.92 -5.90
C TYR A 301 5.79 16.89 -4.41
N THR A 302 6.52 17.69 -3.63
CA THR A 302 6.31 17.87 -2.18
C THR A 302 6.91 19.20 -1.77
N SER A 303 6.45 19.79 -0.67
CA SER A 303 7.22 20.84 0.00
C SER A 303 8.51 20.27 0.56
N GLU A 304 9.55 21.09 0.60
CA GLU A 304 10.77 20.83 1.34
C GLU A 304 10.77 21.71 2.59
N VAL A 305 11.13 21.14 3.74
CA VAL A 305 11.41 21.94 4.94
C VAL A 305 12.89 22.02 5.20
N PHE A 306 13.33 23.14 5.78
CA PHE A 306 14.72 23.27 6.24
C PHE A 306 15.01 22.19 7.29
N PHE A 307 16.19 21.56 7.20
CA PHE A 307 16.72 20.44 8.00
C PHE A 307 16.45 19.05 7.40
N SER A 308 17.38 18.10 7.62
CA SER A 308 17.36 16.71 7.14
C SER A 308 16.27 15.83 7.79
N ILE A 309 15.10 16.40 8.05
CA ILE A 309 13.93 15.73 8.61
C ILE A 309 12.83 15.54 7.58
N SER A 310 12.96 16.11 6.38
CA SER A 310 12.09 15.88 5.23
C SER A 310 12.89 15.56 3.98
N HIS A 311 12.19 15.13 2.95
CA HIS A 311 12.72 14.72 1.66
C HIS A 311 12.31 15.68 0.54
N GLU A 312 13.21 15.87 -0.42
CA GLU A 312 12.99 16.74 -1.58
C GLU A 312 12.07 16.06 -2.62
N PRO A 313 11.33 16.84 -3.44
CA PRO A 313 10.63 16.27 -4.58
C PRO A 313 11.61 15.59 -5.53
N ASN A 314 11.17 14.54 -6.23
CA ASN A 314 11.99 13.88 -7.25
C ASN A 314 13.35 13.35 -6.72
N GLU A 315 13.44 13.02 -5.43
CA GLU A 315 14.71 12.62 -4.77
C GLU A 315 15.42 11.45 -5.48
N ALA A 316 14.67 10.53 -6.09
CA ALA A 316 15.23 9.41 -6.85
C ALA A 316 15.51 9.75 -8.33
N GLY A 317 15.03 10.87 -8.85
CA GLY A 317 15.12 11.24 -10.27
C GLY A 317 14.05 10.60 -11.15
N GLN A 318 12.93 10.19 -10.57
CA GLN A 318 11.84 9.46 -11.22
C GLN A 318 10.98 10.33 -12.16
N ASN A 319 10.88 11.64 -11.90
CA ASN A 319 9.93 12.53 -12.59
C ASN A 319 10.14 12.55 -14.11
N ALA A 320 11.41 12.60 -14.53
CA ALA A 320 11.78 12.69 -15.95
C ALA A 320 11.22 11.54 -16.79
N ALA A 321 11.06 10.35 -16.18
CA ALA A 321 10.47 9.19 -16.82
C ALA A 321 8.94 9.16 -16.66
N PHE A 322 8.44 9.28 -15.42
CA PHE A 322 7.04 9.00 -15.11
C PHE A 322 6.07 10.10 -15.52
N VAL A 323 6.41 11.37 -15.32
CA VAL A 323 5.47 12.50 -15.52
C VAL A 323 5.00 12.59 -16.97
N SER A 324 5.87 12.25 -17.94
CA SER A 324 5.47 12.22 -19.35
C SER A 324 4.36 11.21 -19.62
N VAL A 325 4.43 10.03 -18.98
CA VAL A 325 3.45 8.96 -19.18
C VAL A 325 2.15 9.28 -18.44
N PHE A 326 2.24 9.87 -17.24
CA PHE A 326 1.06 10.35 -16.50
C PHE A 326 0.24 11.33 -17.34
N ASP A 327 0.92 12.32 -17.92
CA ASP A 327 0.29 13.33 -18.76
C ASP A 327 -0.24 12.75 -20.08
N ALA A 328 0.50 11.85 -20.73
CA ALA A 328 0.12 11.26 -22.02
C ALA A 328 -1.15 10.40 -21.91
N HIS A 329 -1.31 9.69 -20.79
CA HIS A 329 -2.48 8.83 -20.51
C HIS A 329 -3.59 9.53 -19.72
N HIS A 330 -3.37 10.78 -19.33
CA HIS A 330 -4.25 11.53 -18.43
C HIS A 330 -4.57 10.72 -17.17
N VAL A 331 -3.52 10.40 -16.41
CA VAL A 331 -3.65 9.83 -15.06
C VAL A 331 -4.40 10.82 -14.19
N ASP A 332 -5.42 10.35 -13.47
CA ASP A 332 -6.29 11.24 -12.69
C ASP A 332 -5.63 11.67 -11.38
N VAL A 333 -5.07 10.69 -10.68
CA VAL A 333 -4.53 10.85 -9.35
C VAL A 333 -3.22 10.08 -9.23
N VAL A 334 -2.20 10.77 -8.75
CA VAL A 334 -0.93 10.20 -8.31
C VAL A 334 -0.81 10.37 -6.79
N LEU A 335 -0.74 9.24 -6.07
CA LEU A 335 -0.65 9.17 -4.62
C LEU A 335 0.80 8.85 -4.23
N THR A 336 1.38 9.70 -3.40
CA THR A 336 2.72 9.52 -2.85
C THR A 336 2.76 9.68 -1.35
N SER A 337 3.88 9.36 -0.72
CA SER A 337 4.03 9.30 0.73
C SER A 337 5.43 9.79 1.14
N HIS A 338 6.15 9.08 2.02
CA HIS A 338 7.55 9.32 2.41
C HIS A 338 7.77 10.54 3.31
N ASN A 339 7.23 11.70 2.93
CA ASN A 339 7.13 12.83 3.81
C ASN A 339 5.91 12.67 4.72
N HIS A 340 6.13 12.70 6.04
CA HIS A 340 5.10 12.35 7.03
C HIS A 340 4.13 13.50 7.32
N TRP A 341 3.39 13.93 6.29
CA TRP A 341 2.35 14.93 6.34
C TRP A 341 1.36 14.73 5.18
N TYR A 342 0.36 15.61 5.08
CA TYR A 342 -0.59 15.64 3.97
C TYR A 342 -0.34 16.84 3.06
N GLU A 343 -0.28 16.63 1.75
CA GLU A 343 -0.33 17.69 0.74
C GLU A 343 -1.25 17.34 -0.43
N ARG A 344 -1.84 18.38 -1.02
CA ARG A 344 -2.58 18.30 -2.28
C ARG A 344 -2.23 19.47 -3.18
N TYR A 345 -2.03 19.16 -4.45
CA TYR A 345 -1.73 20.13 -5.50
C TYR A 345 -2.92 20.34 -6.44
N GLU A 346 -2.96 21.51 -7.08
CA GLU A 346 -3.76 21.73 -8.29
C GLU A 346 -3.33 20.74 -9.38
N PRO A 347 -4.23 20.42 -10.32
CA PRO A 347 -3.88 19.66 -11.53
C PRO A 347 -2.60 20.21 -12.18
N SER A 348 -1.68 19.32 -12.49
CA SER A 348 -0.37 19.64 -13.08
C SER A 348 -0.15 18.81 -14.34
N ALA A 349 0.53 19.41 -15.33
CA ALA A 349 0.80 18.76 -16.63
C ALA A 349 2.18 19.12 -17.17
N CYS A 350 3.23 18.88 -16.38
CA CYS A 350 4.60 19.25 -16.72
C CYS A 350 5.14 18.57 -17.99
N GLY A 351 4.76 17.32 -18.26
CA GLY A 351 5.12 16.59 -19.47
C GLY A 351 4.55 17.26 -20.73
N THR A 352 3.28 17.66 -20.71
CA THR A 352 2.66 18.41 -21.83
C THR A 352 3.31 19.78 -22.05
N GLN A 353 3.89 20.36 -21.00
CA GLN A 353 4.61 21.63 -21.04
C GLN A 353 6.09 21.47 -21.40
N ASN A 354 6.53 20.28 -21.84
CA ASN A 354 7.92 19.95 -22.18
C ASN A 354 8.90 20.13 -21.02
N ASN A 355 8.45 19.89 -19.78
CA ASN A 355 9.27 19.91 -18.57
C ASN A 355 9.03 18.69 -17.66
N PRO A 356 9.04 17.45 -18.18
CA PRO A 356 8.65 16.27 -17.39
C PRO A 356 9.56 16.01 -16.18
N GLY A 357 10.82 16.42 -16.24
CA GLY A 357 11.78 16.28 -15.13
C GLY A 357 11.73 17.40 -14.10
N SER A 358 10.66 18.19 -14.04
CA SER A 358 10.54 19.30 -13.09
C SER A 358 10.47 18.79 -11.65
N ASP A 359 11.19 19.43 -10.74
CA ASP A 359 11.06 19.23 -9.28
C ASP A 359 9.92 20.08 -8.70
N GLN A 360 9.27 20.89 -9.54
CA GLN A 360 8.11 21.69 -9.17
C GLN A 360 6.92 21.32 -10.06
N PRO A 361 5.69 21.31 -9.53
CA PRO A 361 4.50 21.13 -10.34
C PRO A 361 4.38 22.23 -11.41
N CYS A 362 3.64 21.93 -12.48
CA CYS A 362 3.30 22.85 -13.57
C CYS A 362 1.78 23.01 -13.61
N PRO A 363 1.20 23.83 -12.72
CA PRO A 363 -0.25 23.91 -12.56
C PRO A 363 -0.93 24.35 -13.85
N VAL A 364 -2.07 23.73 -14.15
CA VAL A 364 -2.90 24.01 -15.34
C VAL A 364 -4.29 24.52 -14.94
N GLY A 365 -4.38 25.10 -13.74
CA GLY A 365 -5.61 25.56 -13.12
C GLY A 365 -6.33 24.46 -12.35
N GLY A 366 -7.36 24.85 -11.59
CA GLY A 366 -8.05 23.95 -10.66
C GLY A 366 -9.01 22.92 -11.27
N ASP A 367 -9.11 22.82 -12.60
CA ASP A 367 -9.98 21.86 -13.29
C ASP A 367 -9.22 20.54 -13.54
N PRO A 368 -9.58 19.42 -12.88
CA PRO A 368 -8.91 18.13 -13.03
C PRO A 368 -8.89 17.59 -14.46
N ALA A 369 -9.77 18.07 -15.35
CA ALA A 369 -9.74 17.66 -16.76
C ALA A 369 -8.49 18.15 -17.51
N ASN A 370 -7.73 19.10 -16.95
CA ASN A 370 -6.56 19.68 -17.61
C ASN A 370 -5.24 19.03 -17.25
N GLY A 371 -5.17 18.24 -16.17
CA GLY A 371 -3.92 17.63 -15.70
C GLY A 371 -4.08 16.66 -14.54
N THR A 372 -2.98 16.04 -14.15
CA THR A 372 -2.94 15.03 -13.08
C THR A 372 -2.98 15.69 -11.71
N LEU A 373 -3.76 15.16 -10.77
CA LEU A 373 -3.71 15.58 -9.37
C LEU A 373 -2.62 14.81 -8.62
N TYR A 374 -1.84 15.52 -7.80
CA TYR A 374 -0.78 14.95 -7.00
C TYR A 374 -1.05 15.13 -5.52
N PHE A 375 -0.79 14.08 -4.74
CA PHE A 375 -0.95 14.05 -3.30
C PHE A 375 0.29 13.49 -2.63
N VAL A 376 0.62 14.03 -1.46
CA VAL A 376 1.56 13.44 -0.49
C VAL A 376 0.75 13.06 0.74
N SER A 377 0.86 11.82 1.20
CA SER A 377 0.02 11.29 2.27
C SER A 377 0.78 10.24 3.11
N GLY A 378 1.78 10.68 3.87
CA GLY A 378 2.61 9.84 4.76
C GLY A 378 2.20 9.87 6.25
N GLY A 379 0.90 9.98 6.55
CA GLY A 379 0.41 10.25 7.91
C GLY A 379 -0.07 9.04 8.71
N ALA A 380 0.16 7.80 8.28
CA ALA A 380 -0.60 6.64 8.77
C ALA A 380 -0.12 6.04 10.10
N GLY A 381 0.97 6.54 10.68
CA GLY A 381 1.39 6.10 12.02
C GLY A 381 2.71 6.68 12.48
N ALA A 382 3.71 6.70 11.59
CA ALA A 382 5.02 7.28 11.86
C ALA A 382 4.90 8.74 12.32
N PHE A 383 5.89 9.20 13.09
CA PHE A 383 5.89 10.55 13.65
C PHE A 383 5.69 11.60 12.54
N THR A 384 4.62 12.37 12.63
CA THR A 384 4.35 13.44 11.66
C THR A 384 5.31 14.60 11.87
N ILE A 385 5.79 15.14 10.77
CA ILE A 385 6.74 16.25 10.80
C ILE A 385 5.95 17.55 10.68
N PRO A 386 6.16 18.53 11.58
CA PRO A 386 5.46 19.81 11.49
C PRO A 386 5.65 20.50 10.15
N ALA A 387 4.59 20.54 9.35
CA ALA A 387 4.50 21.26 8.09
C ALA A 387 4.71 22.78 8.22
N ILE A 388 4.78 23.33 9.45
CA ILE A 388 4.95 24.75 9.76
C ILE A 388 6.28 25.36 9.24
N LEU A 389 7.16 24.55 8.66
CA LEU A 389 8.41 24.97 8.06
C LEU A 389 8.33 25.18 6.53
N ASN A 390 7.16 24.98 5.92
CA ASN A 390 6.90 25.28 4.50
C ASN A 390 6.79 26.80 4.25
N LEU A 391 7.92 27.51 4.38
CA LEU A 391 8.00 28.96 4.16
C LEU A 391 7.86 29.36 2.69
N PHE A 392 7.97 28.39 1.78
CA PHE A 392 7.95 28.58 0.33
C PHE A 392 7.16 27.44 -0.32
N PRO A 393 5.82 27.51 -0.32
CA PRO A 393 4.99 26.46 -0.93
C PRO A 393 5.31 26.34 -2.42
N PRO A 394 5.42 25.11 -2.97
CA PRO A 394 5.55 24.90 -4.40
C PRO A 394 4.34 25.47 -5.17
N PRO A 395 4.48 25.78 -6.47
CA PRO A 395 3.38 26.26 -7.29
C PRO A 395 2.14 25.36 -7.22
N GLY A 396 0.94 25.95 -7.18
CA GLY A 396 -0.30 25.17 -7.18
C GLY A 396 -0.53 24.30 -5.94
N GLN A 397 0.25 24.41 -4.86
CA GLN A 397 -0.09 23.74 -3.60
C GLN A 397 -1.42 24.31 -3.07
N VAL A 398 -2.41 23.43 -2.87
CA VAL A 398 -3.75 23.79 -2.37
C VAL A 398 -3.84 23.59 -0.86
N THR A 399 -3.36 22.44 -0.38
CA THR A 399 -3.42 22.05 1.03
C THR A 399 -2.09 21.47 1.47
N CYS A 400 -1.67 21.77 2.70
CA CYS A 400 -0.50 21.19 3.36
C CYS A 400 -0.79 21.15 4.88
N LEU A 401 -0.85 19.96 5.47
CA LEU A 401 -1.28 19.75 6.86
C LEU A 401 -0.35 18.76 7.59
N ASP A 402 0.04 19.12 8.81
CA ASP A 402 0.61 18.20 9.78
C ASP A 402 -0.54 17.49 10.50
N ALA A 403 -0.89 16.31 10.02
CA ALA A 403 -1.97 15.51 10.59
C ALA A 403 -1.69 14.02 10.39
N HIS A 404 -2.00 13.21 11.39
CA HIS A 404 -2.23 11.79 11.16
C HIS A 404 -3.55 11.62 10.42
N HIS A 405 -3.53 10.88 9.32
CA HIS A 405 -4.67 10.81 8.41
C HIS A 405 -4.68 9.52 7.59
N TYR A 406 -5.81 9.29 6.93
CA TYR A 406 -5.97 8.35 5.83
C TYR A 406 -6.90 9.00 4.79
N MET A 407 -6.95 8.45 3.58
CA MET A 407 -7.80 8.94 2.50
C MET A 407 -8.85 7.89 2.14
N LEU A 408 -10.09 8.33 1.95
CA LEU A 408 -11.19 7.55 1.41
C LEU A 408 -11.52 8.05 0.01
N PHE A 409 -11.51 7.15 -0.95
CA PHE A 409 -11.90 7.41 -2.33
C PHE A 409 -13.23 6.73 -2.58
N ASP A 410 -14.22 7.48 -3.00
CA ASP A 410 -15.56 7.00 -3.34
C ASP A 410 -15.82 7.22 -4.82
N VAL A 411 -15.80 6.13 -5.59
CA VAL A 411 -16.04 6.12 -7.03
C VAL A 411 -17.52 5.83 -7.26
N GLN A 412 -18.21 6.76 -7.90
CA GLN A 412 -19.58 6.66 -8.35
C GLN A 412 -19.63 6.96 -9.85
N ASP A 413 -19.43 5.92 -10.66
CA ASP A 413 -19.42 5.98 -12.12
C ASP A 413 -18.41 7.01 -12.65
N THR A 414 -18.87 8.19 -13.06
CA THR A 414 -18.02 9.30 -13.56
C THR A 414 -17.70 10.36 -12.52
N LYS A 415 -18.07 10.14 -11.26
CA LYS A 415 -17.73 10.97 -10.12
C LYS A 415 -16.75 10.24 -9.21
N LEU A 416 -15.65 10.88 -8.84
CA LEU A 416 -14.73 10.44 -7.81
C LEU A 416 -14.72 11.48 -6.70
N THR A 417 -15.09 11.09 -5.48
CA THR A 417 -14.93 11.91 -4.27
C THR A 417 -13.73 11.40 -3.49
N ILE A 418 -12.87 12.32 -3.05
CA ILE A 418 -11.67 12.04 -2.27
C ILE A 418 -11.80 12.80 -0.96
N ASP A 419 -11.99 12.08 0.14
CA ASP A 419 -12.06 12.63 1.48
C ASP A 419 -10.80 12.24 2.27
N THR A 420 -10.05 13.22 2.73
CA THR A 420 -8.93 13.00 3.66
C THR A 420 -9.46 13.12 5.08
N TRP A 421 -9.37 12.04 5.85
CA TRP A 421 -9.84 11.98 7.23
C TRP A 421 -8.68 12.16 8.20
N GLY A 422 -8.81 13.12 9.10
CA GLY A 422 -7.95 13.24 10.27
C GLY A 422 -8.20 12.09 11.25
N ALA A 423 -7.13 11.51 11.77
CA ALA A 423 -7.19 10.34 12.64
C ALA A 423 -6.82 10.66 14.10
N PHE A 424 -5.71 11.35 14.33
CA PHE A 424 -5.29 11.77 15.67
C PHE A 424 -4.54 13.11 15.61
N PRO A 425 -4.78 14.06 16.53
CA PRO A 425 -5.81 14.06 17.58
C PRO A 425 -7.21 14.42 17.08
N GLN A 426 -7.38 14.73 15.79
CA GLN A 426 -8.65 15.17 15.19
C GLN A 426 -9.45 13.99 14.60
N ALA A 427 -9.67 12.94 15.41
CA ALA A 427 -10.34 11.72 14.95
C ALA A 427 -11.71 11.99 14.29
N ASN A 428 -11.95 11.30 13.17
CA ASN A 428 -13.24 11.29 12.46
C ASN A 428 -13.67 12.66 11.91
N GLN A 429 -12.73 13.48 11.45
CA GLN A 429 -13.03 14.72 10.73
C GLN A 429 -12.44 14.70 9.34
N ILE A 430 -13.23 15.07 8.34
CA ILE A 430 -12.71 15.35 7.00
C ILE A 430 -11.89 16.64 7.10
N ILE A 431 -10.59 16.54 6.86
CA ILE A 431 -9.62 17.66 6.89
C ILE A 431 -9.36 18.24 5.50
N ASP A 432 -9.66 17.48 4.44
CA ASP A 432 -9.68 17.96 3.06
C ASP A 432 -10.66 17.12 2.24
N THR A 433 -11.27 17.72 1.20
CA THR A 433 -12.18 17.01 0.28
C THR A 433 -12.03 17.57 -1.13
N LEU A 434 -12.10 16.67 -2.12
CA LEU A 434 -12.11 17.01 -3.53
C LEU A 434 -13.13 16.12 -4.25
N THR A 435 -13.77 16.68 -5.27
CA THR A 435 -14.62 15.91 -6.19
C THR A 435 -14.16 16.13 -7.61
N ILE A 436 -13.98 15.05 -8.36
CA ILE A 436 -13.74 15.04 -9.80
C ILE A 436 -15.00 14.52 -10.48
N GLU A 437 -15.51 15.23 -11.48
CA GLU A 437 -16.61 14.78 -12.32
C GLU A 437 -16.15 14.76 -13.77
N LYS A 438 -16.15 13.56 -14.37
CA LYS A 438 -15.91 13.38 -15.80
C LYS A 438 -17.23 13.42 -16.56
N PRO A 439 -17.25 13.96 -17.79
CA PRO A 439 -18.45 13.93 -18.61
C PRO A 439 -18.86 12.48 -18.89
N SER A 440 -20.11 12.13 -18.56
CA SER A 440 -20.67 10.83 -18.90
C SER A 440 -21.15 10.82 -20.36
N THR A 441 -20.72 9.81 -21.12
CA THR A 441 -21.35 9.45 -22.41
C THR A 441 -22.45 8.39 -22.26
N VAL A 442 -22.69 7.86 -21.05
CA VAL A 442 -23.50 6.66 -20.83
C VAL A 442 -24.52 6.76 -19.71
N ASN A 443 -25.69 6.15 -19.98
CA ASN A 443 -26.84 6.16 -19.09
C ASN A 443 -26.90 4.87 -18.23
N CYS A 444 -26.32 4.95 -17.03
CA CYS A 444 -26.26 3.85 -16.06
C CYS A 444 -27.63 3.41 -15.50
N GLU A 445 -28.69 4.24 -15.60
CA GLU A 445 -30.03 3.88 -15.08
C GLU A 445 -30.71 2.74 -15.86
N THR A 446 -30.21 2.40 -17.05
CA THR A 446 -30.78 1.36 -17.91
C THR A 446 -30.09 -0.01 -17.81
N ILE A 447 -28.95 -0.08 -17.12
CA ILE A 447 -28.20 -1.32 -16.89
C ILE A 447 -28.64 -1.88 -15.53
N GLY A 448 -29.85 -2.43 -15.48
CA GLY A 448 -30.30 -3.18 -14.29
C GLY A 448 -29.59 -4.55 -14.19
N PRO A 449 -29.55 -5.18 -13.00
CA PRO A 449 -29.06 -6.55 -12.85
C PRO A 449 -30.10 -7.51 -13.45
N GLY A 450 -30.06 -7.72 -14.76
CA GLY A 450 -31.12 -8.46 -15.44
C GLY A 450 -30.75 -8.89 -16.85
N GLY A 451 -30.10 -10.04 -16.97
CA GLY A 451 -29.76 -10.58 -18.28
C GLY A 451 -29.13 -11.97 -18.32
N ALA A 452 -29.40 -12.86 -17.35
CA ALA A 452 -29.20 -14.30 -17.56
C ALA A 452 -30.24 -14.81 -18.59
N GLY A 453 -30.03 -14.47 -19.86
CA GLY A 453 -30.82 -14.95 -20.98
C GLY A 453 -30.42 -16.38 -21.31
N GLY A 454 -31.15 -17.33 -20.73
CA GLY A 454 -31.08 -18.73 -21.11
C GLY A 454 -31.31 -18.93 -22.60
N GLY A 455 -30.26 -19.38 -23.30
CA GLY A 455 -30.32 -19.93 -24.65
C GLY A 455 -30.10 -21.43 -24.60
N GLY A 456 -31.14 -22.19 -24.20
CA GLY A 456 -31.19 -23.62 -24.44
C GLY A 456 -31.30 -23.88 -25.95
N GLY A 457 -30.25 -24.45 -26.53
CA GLY A 457 -30.21 -24.86 -27.94
C GLY A 457 -29.47 -26.19 -28.07
N SER A 458 -30.26 -27.24 -28.16
CA SER A 458 -29.89 -28.65 -28.31
C SER A 458 -28.95 -28.96 -29.49
N SER A 459 -28.16 -30.01 -29.28
CA SER A 459 -27.34 -30.72 -30.26
C SER A 459 -28.10 -31.17 -31.52
N SER A 460 -27.40 -31.15 -32.66
CA SER A 460 -27.38 -32.23 -33.66
C SER A 460 -26.27 -31.92 -34.68
N GLY A 461 -25.60 -32.97 -35.14
CA GLY A 461 -24.33 -32.88 -35.85
C GLY A 461 -24.39 -32.99 -37.37
N VAL A 462 -23.17 -33.04 -37.89
CA VAL A 462 -22.73 -33.63 -39.17
C VAL A 462 -23.00 -32.83 -40.45
N GLY A 463 -21.90 -32.42 -41.08
CA GLY A 463 -21.63 -32.81 -42.47
C GLY A 463 -21.25 -31.67 -43.43
N GLY A 464 -20.10 -31.84 -44.10
CA GLY A 464 -19.99 -31.44 -45.50
C GLY A 464 -18.94 -30.39 -45.85
N SER A 465 -17.90 -30.85 -46.54
CA SER A 465 -16.80 -30.14 -47.21
C SER A 465 -17.19 -29.17 -48.34
N THR A 466 -16.24 -28.28 -48.69
CA THR A 466 -15.77 -27.81 -50.04
C THR A 466 -15.63 -26.28 -50.08
N SER A 467 -14.41 -25.72 -50.09
CA SER A 467 -13.49 -25.44 -51.21
C SER A 467 -13.88 -24.23 -52.08
N GLY A 468 -12.91 -23.33 -52.31
CA GLY A 468 -12.88 -22.39 -53.45
C GLY A 468 -12.83 -20.92 -53.04
N THR A 469 -11.65 -20.30 -52.89
CA THR A 469 -10.88 -19.55 -53.91
C THR A 469 -11.35 -18.13 -54.22
N GLY A 470 -10.45 -17.18 -53.96
CA GLY A 470 -10.06 -16.15 -54.94
C GLY A 470 -10.69 -14.76 -54.80
N GLY A 471 -9.86 -13.72 -54.77
CA GLY A 471 -10.33 -12.35 -55.04
C GLY A 471 -9.47 -11.21 -54.49
N THR A 472 -8.27 -11.01 -55.05
CA THR A 472 -7.45 -9.80 -54.97
C THR A 472 -8.03 -8.66 -55.82
N SER A 473 -7.96 -7.39 -55.36
CA SER A 473 -7.71 -6.15 -56.15
C SER A 473 -8.12 -4.90 -55.33
N THR A 474 -7.19 -4.12 -54.77
CA THR A 474 -6.54 -2.89 -55.30
C THR A 474 -7.33 -1.58 -55.27
N SER A 475 -6.74 -0.61 -54.55
CA SER A 475 -6.49 0.81 -54.88
C SER A 475 -7.64 1.79 -55.16
N GLY A 476 -7.60 2.92 -54.46
CA GLY A 476 -8.26 4.17 -54.83
C GLY A 476 -7.78 5.35 -53.98
N THR A 477 -6.83 6.12 -54.52
CA THR A 477 -6.27 7.38 -54.00
C THR A 477 -7.14 8.60 -54.25
N GLY A 478 -6.97 9.64 -53.41
CA GLY A 478 -7.30 11.05 -53.68
C GLY A 478 -8.29 11.61 -52.65
N GLY A 479 -8.11 12.76 -52.00
CA GLY A 479 -7.20 13.89 -52.18
C GLY A 479 -7.95 15.17 -51.81
N SER A 480 -7.22 16.17 -51.31
CA SER A 480 -7.56 17.61 -51.24
C SER A 480 -8.38 18.15 -50.05
N SER A 481 -7.63 18.81 -49.17
CA SER A 481 -7.87 20.11 -48.51
C SER A 481 -8.93 21.04 -49.10
N THR A 482 -9.59 21.82 -48.24
CA THR A 482 -9.71 23.29 -48.37
C THR A 482 -10.02 23.94 -47.02
N SER A 483 -9.33 25.05 -46.77
CA SER A 483 -9.51 26.00 -45.67
C SER A 483 -10.34 27.20 -46.14
N SER A 484 -11.02 27.85 -45.19
CA SER A 484 -11.46 29.27 -45.13
C SER A 484 -12.71 29.33 -44.24
N GLY A 485 -12.96 30.27 -43.33
CA GLY A 485 -12.31 31.52 -42.98
C GLY A 485 -13.38 32.53 -42.53
N ILE A 486 -13.19 33.10 -41.34
CA ILE A 486 -13.58 34.47 -40.91
C ILE A 486 -15.05 34.74 -40.53
N GLY A 487 -15.21 35.24 -39.30
CA GLY A 487 -16.34 36.06 -38.85
C GLY A 487 -16.10 36.63 -37.46
N ALA A 488 -15.48 37.82 -37.38
CA ALA A 488 -15.23 38.58 -36.15
C ALA A 488 -16.28 39.69 -35.94
N ASN A 489 -16.65 39.91 -34.67
CA ASN A 489 -17.11 41.15 -33.99
C ASN A 489 -17.94 40.69 -32.78
N GLY A 490 -17.69 41.04 -31.52
CA GLY A 490 -17.00 42.17 -30.93
C GLY A 490 -17.98 42.85 -29.97
N THR A 491 -17.70 42.84 -28.67
CA THR A 491 -17.86 43.95 -27.69
C THR A 491 -17.70 43.44 -26.25
N THR A 492 -16.73 44.04 -25.56
CA THR A 492 -16.56 44.09 -24.11
C THR A 492 -17.73 44.83 -23.43
N PRO A 493 -17.98 44.56 -22.14
CA PRO A 493 -17.64 45.57 -21.16
C PRO A 493 -16.90 45.04 -19.92
N THR A 494 -16.06 45.93 -19.42
CA THR A 494 -15.26 45.89 -18.20
C THR A 494 -16.09 45.69 -16.93
N GLY A 495 -15.65 44.77 -16.06
CA GLY A 495 -16.11 44.61 -14.69
C GLY A 495 -15.00 43.94 -13.88
N ASP A 496 -14.17 44.79 -13.28
CA ASP A 496 -13.05 44.46 -12.40
C ASP A 496 -13.57 44.19 -10.98
N SER A 497 -13.25 43.02 -10.42
CA SER A 497 -12.73 42.88 -9.05
C SER A 497 -12.53 41.39 -8.73
N SER A 498 -11.29 40.95 -8.93
CA SER A 498 -10.73 39.72 -8.38
C SER A 498 -10.78 39.75 -6.85
N GLU A 499 -11.55 38.86 -6.23
CA GLU A 499 -11.22 38.34 -4.89
C GLU A 499 -10.43 37.05 -5.07
N THR A 500 -9.13 37.19 -5.32
CA THR A 500 -8.16 36.13 -5.02
C THR A 500 -8.12 35.99 -3.50
N GLY A 501 -8.95 35.10 -2.96
CA GLY A 501 -8.84 34.65 -1.57
C GLY A 501 -7.51 33.92 -1.41
N GLY A 502 -6.47 34.63 -0.99
CA GLY A 502 -5.23 34.00 -0.57
C GLY A 502 -5.52 33.07 0.60
N CYS A 503 -5.23 31.78 0.43
CA CYS A 503 -5.28 30.77 1.49
C CYS A 503 -4.21 31.10 2.54
N GLY A 504 -4.57 31.96 3.49
CA GLY A 504 -3.84 32.14 4.72
C GLY A 504 -3.98 30.87 5.56
N CYS A 505 -2.86 30.21 5.82
CA CYS A 505 -2.70 29.15 6.81
C CYS A 505 -3.55 29.45 8.07
N GLN A 506 -4.62 28.70 8.32
CA GLN A 506 -5.45 28.85 9.52
C GLN A 506 -4.69 28.29 10.71
N ILE A 507 -3.88 29.13 11.34
CA ILE A 507 -3.19 28.82 12.59
C ILE A 507 -4.24 28.73 13.70
N GLN A 508 -4.60 27.51 14.12
CA GLN A 508 -5.14 27.34 15.47
C GLN A 508 -4.04 27.74 16.47
N LYS A 509 -4.22 28.85 17.18
CA LYS A 509 -3.27 29.31 18.21
C LYS A 509 -3.17 28.23 19.30
N PRO A 510 -2.00 27.59 19.51
CA PRO A 510 -1.79 26.80 20.72
C PRO A 510 -1.58 27.77 21.88
N THR A 511 -2.25 27.51 23.01
CA THR A 511 -1.79 28.00 24.31
C THR A 511 -0.36 27.50 24.53
N GLN A 512 0.56 28.40 24.88
CA GLN A 512 2.02 28.26 24.80
C GLN A 512 2.59 26.87 25.15
N PRO A 513 3.54 26.31 24.37
CA PRO A 513 4.07 24.99 24.64
C PRO A 513 5.43 25.00 25.35
N ALA A 514 5.54 24.19 26.40
CA ALA A 514 6.80 23.72 27.01
C ALA A 514 7.59 22.74 26.11
N TRP A 515 7.15 22.53 24.85
CA TRP A 515 7.60 21.47 23.95
C TRP A 515 8.91 21.77 23.20
N LEU A 516 9.29 23.04 23.06
CA LEU A 516 10.58 23.44 22.44
C LEU A 516 11.81 22.90 23.19
N ALA A 517 11.67 22.53 24.47
CA ALA A 517 12.75 21.94 25.26
C ALA A 517 12.88 20.41 25.09
N LEU A 518 11.83 19.72 24.64
CA LEU A 518 11.82 18.26 24.48
C LEU A 518 12.49 17.81 23.17
N ALA A 519 12.31 18.56 22.08
CA ALA A 519 12.96 18.28 20.80
C ALA A 519 14.50 18.36 20.87
N ALA A 520 15.04 19.28 21.68
CA ALA A 520 16.49 19.41 21.88
C ALA A 520 17.09 18.29 22.76
N ALA A 521 16.28 17.64 23.61
CA ALA A 521 16.73 16.57 24.50
C ALA A 521 16.72 15.20 23.80
N ALA A 522 15.84 14.98 22.83
CA ALA A 522 15.75 13.73 22.07
C ALA A 522 16.88 13.55 21.03
N LEU A 523 17.50 14.64 20.56
CA LEU A 523 18.47 14.60 19.44
C LEU A 523 19.96 14.55 19.85
N GLY A 524 20.30 14.40 21.13
CA GLY A 524 21.70 14.18 21.54
C GLY A 524 22.72 15.23 21.08
N ILE A 525 22.28 16.44 20.70
CA ILE A 525 23.17 17.50 20.21
C ILE A 525 23.87 18.16 21.41
N GLY A 526 24.98 17.56 21.82
CA GLY A 526 25.90 18.17 22.76
C GLY A 526 26.51 19.45 22.17
N VAL A 527 26.04 20.62 22.63
CA VAL A 527 26.64 21.91 22.28
C VAL A 527 28.07 21.96 22.81
N TRP A 528 29.04 21.68 21.95
CA TRP A 528 30.46 21.87 22.22
C TRP A 528 30.77 23.39 22.25
N ARG A 529 30.71 24.00 23.45
CA ARG A 529 31.23 25.36 23.67
C ARG A 529 32.75 25.37 23.49
N ARG A 530 33.23 25.76 22.31
CA ARG A 530 34.64 26.15 22.10
C ARG A 530 34.97 27.35 23.01
N ARG A 531 35.79 27.13 24.05
CA ARG A 531 36.43 28.21 24.81
C ARG A 531 37.49 28.88 23.93
N ARG A 532 37.28 30.16 23.58
CA ARG A 532 38.34 31.01 23.03
C ARG A 532 39.39 31.25 24.12
N ARG A 533 40.67 30.97 23.82
CA ARG A 533 41.82 31.49 24.58
C ARG A 533 42.08 32.94 24.16
N PRO A 534 42.42 33.86 25.09
CA PRO A 534 42.89 35.19 24.71
C PRO A 534 44.36 35.10 24.27
N LEU A 535 44.68 35.83 23.19
CA LEU A 535 46.05 36.13 22.79
C LEU A 535 46.63 37.14 23.80
N GLY A 536 47.78 36.78 24.35
CA GLY A 536 48.72 37.63 25.09
C GLY A 536 50.12 37.22 24.69
#